data_AF-A0A932S9Y7-F1
#
_entry.id   AF-A0A932S9Y7-F1
#
_cell.length_a   1.000
_cell.length_b   1.000
_cell.length_c   1.000
_cell.angle_alpha   90.00
_cell.angle_beta   90.00
_cell.angle_gamma   90.00
#
_symmetry.space_group_name_H-M   'P 1'
#
loop_
_entity.id
_entity.type
_entity.pdbx_description
1 polymer ?
#
loop_
_entity_poly.entity_id
_entity_poly.type
_entity_poly.pdbx_seq_one_letter_code
_entity_poly.pdbx_strand_id
1 'polypeptide(L)' 'VDENIKLGKSLGITGTPTLIFPDGRMLPGFVDGPTLLKMLGIK' A
#
# COMPACT_ATOMS: atom_id res chain seq x y z
N VAL A 1 11.67 -3.51 12.55
CA VAL A 1 10.21 -3.81 12.55
C VAL A 1 9.43 -2.71 13.25
N ASP A 2 9.82 -2.33 14.47
CA ASP A 2 9.14 -1.28 15.24
C ASP A 2 9.03 0.06 14.52
N GLU A 3 10.05 0.47 13.78
CA GLU A 3 10.03 1.69 12.96
C GLU A 3 8.95 1.63 11.88
N ASN A 4 8.80 0.49 11.20
CA ASN A 4 7.76 0.31 10.19
C ASN A 4 6.36 0.35 10.82
N ILE A 5 6.19 -0.22 12.01
CA ILE A 5 4.92 -0.19 12.75
C ILE A 5 4.61 1.25 13.19
N LYS A 6 5.59 1.99 13.72
CA LYS A 6 5.45 3.41 14.09
C LYS A 6 5.10 4.26 12.87
N LEU A 7 5.80 4.06 11.76
CA LEU A 7 5.52 4.73 10.49
C LEU A 7 4.11 4.43 10.01
N GLY A 8 3.73 3.15 9.96
CA GLY A 8 2.38 2.73 9.57
C GLY A 8 1.29 3.39 10.43
N LYS A 9 1.47 3.42 11.75
CA LYS A 9 0.57 4.13 12.67
C LYS A 9 0.51 5.64 12.36
N SER A 10 1.65 6.28 12.12
CA SER A 10 1.71 7.72 11.79
C SER A 10 1.04 8.06 10.45
N LEU A 11 1.01 7.10 9.51
CA LEU A 11 0.36 7.21 8.21
C LEU A 11 -1.13 6.79 8.26
N GLY A 12 -1.66 6.41 9.42
CA GLY A 12 -3.05 5.96 9.56
C GLY A 12 -3.33 4.55 9.03
N ILE A 13 -2.30 3.71 8.85
CA ILE A 13 -2.46 2.32 8.45
C ILE A 13 -3.03 1.52 9.61
N THR A 14 -4.24 0.99 9.43
CA THR A 14 -4.98 0.24 10.47
C THR A 14 -4.95 -1.27 10.25
N GLY A 15 -4.46 -1.75 9.11
CA GLY A 15 -4.47 -3.17 8.77
C GLY A 15 -3.53 -3.55 7.63
N THR A 16 -3.36 -4.85 7.45
CA THR A 16 -2.50 -5.44 6.41
C THR A 16 -3.31 -6.36 5.49
N PRO A 17 -2.98 -6.43 4.19
CA PRO A 17 -1.99 -5.59 3.51
C PRO A 17 -2.51 -4.16 3.27
N THR A 18 -1.59 -3.19 3.19
CA THR A 18 -1.83 -1.82 2.73
C THR A 18 -0.71 -1.45 1.77
N LEU A 19 -1.06 -0.95 0.59
CA LEU A 19 -0.11 -0.54 -0.45
C LEU A 19 0.00 0.99 -0.48
N ILE A 20 1.22 1.51 -0.60
CA ILE A 20 1.48 2.94 -0.84
C ILE A 20 2.22 3.04 -2.17
N PHE A 21 1.65 3.77 -3.13
CA PHE A 21 2.19 3.93 -4.48
C PHE A 21 3.19 5.11 -4.54
N PRO A 22 4.10 5.15 -5.53
CA PRO A 22 5.06 6.26 -5.68
C PRO A 22 4.42 7.64 -5.89
N ASP A 23 3.17 7.67 -6.37
CA ASP A 23 2.37 8.89 -6.54
C ASP A 23 1.64 9.33 -5.24
N GLY A 24 1.86 8.62 -4.13
CA GLY A 24 1.27 8.92 -2.83
C GLY A 24 -0.10 8.29 -2.59
N ARG A 25 -0.69 7.57 -3.56
CA ARG A 25 -1.95 6.86 -3.33
C ARG A 25 -1.77 5.75 -2.29
N MET A 26 -2.67 5.68 -1.32
CA MET A 26 -2.75 4.62 -0.32
C MET A 26 -3.96 3.74 -0.60
N LEU A 27 -3.73 2.43 -0.70
CA LEU A 27 -4.76 1.43 -0.96
C LEU A 27 -4.75 0.37 0.15
N PRO A 28 -5.72 0.40 1.07
CA PRO A 28 -5.88 -0.64 2.07
C PRO A 28 -6.51 -1.90 1.45
N GLY A 29 -6.06 -3.07 1.90
CA GLY A 29 -6.58 -4.36 1.47
C GLY A 29 -5.77 -5.04 0.36
N PHE A 30 -6.16 -6.28 0.08
CA PHE A 30 -5.51 -7.12 -0.93
C PHE A 30 -5.90 -6.68 -2.35
N VAL A 31 -4.95 -6.80 -3.28
CA VAL A 31 -5.13 -6.55 -4.71
C VAL A 31 -4.45 -7.68 -5.48
N ASP A 32 -5.13 -8.23 -6.47
CA ASP A 32 -4.57 -9.25 -7.35
C ASP A 32 -3.49 -8.69 -8.30
N GLY A 33 -2.60 -9.56 -8.77
CA GLY A 33 -1.46 -9.18 -9.62
C GLY A 33 -1.86 -8.41 -10.88
N PRO A 34 -2.80 -8.92 -11.71
CA PRO A 34 -3.30 -8.22 -12.89
C PRO A 34 -3.83 -6.81 -12.58
N THR A 35 -4.62 -6.65 -11.52
CA THR A 35 -5.13 -5.34 -11.11
C THR A 35 -4.00 -4.41 -10.66
N LEU A 36 -3.03 -4.90 -9.89
CA LEU A 36 -1.88 -4.11 -9.44
C LEU A 36 -1.03 -3.61 -10.62
N LEU A 37 -0.76 -4.46 -11.61
CA LEU A 37 -0.02 -4.07 -12.82
C LEU A 37 -0.74 -2.94 -13.58
N LYS A 38 -2.06 -3.06 -13.73
CA LYS A 38 -2.89 -2.01 -14.34
C LYS A 38 -2.82 -0.70 -13.55
N MET A 39 -2.87 -0.76 -12.22
CA MET A 39 -2.77 0.41 -11.34
C MET A 39 -1.39 1.09 -11.38
N LEU A 40 -0.34 0.33 -11.66
CA LEU A 40 1.03 0.82 -11.86
C LEU A 40 1.29 1.35 -13.29
N GLY A 41 0.32 1.21 -14.20
CA GLY A 41 0.48 1.62 -15.61
C GLY A 41 1.43 0.72 -16.41
N ILE A 42 1.72 -0.48 -15.91
CA ILE A 42 2.59 -1.46 -16.57
C ILE A 42 1.71 -2.24 -17.56
N LYS A 43 2.14 -2.28 -18.83
CA LYS A 43 1.48 -3.02 -19.91
C LYS A 43 2.00 -4.44 -20.01
#